data_AF-A0A5E4QN67-F1
#
_entry.id   AF-A0A5E4QN67-F1
#
_cell.length_a   1.000
_cell.length_b   1.000
_cell.length_c   1.000
_cell.angle_alpha   90.00
_cell.angle_beta   90.00
_cell.angle_gamma   90.00
#
_symmetry.space_group_name_H-M   'P 1'
#
loop_
_entity.id
_entity.type
_entity.pdbx_description
1 polymer ?
#
loop_
_entity_poly.entity_id
_entity_poly.type
_entity_poly.pdbx_seq_one_letter_code
_entity_poly.pdbx_strand_id
1 'polypeptide(L)'
;MRDGVHEINKNREQCGEFYNLYEKMRLYPTKFFEYTRMPISTFDYILSKISDKITKEDTNFRKSISPKEKLFITLRFQATLRQSPTGRIADRKSSNFLGSLRHLNRV
;
A
#
# COMPACT_ATOMS: atom_id res chain seq x y z
N MET A 1 25.22 -0.94 -26.14
CA MET A 1 23.78 -0.64 -26.23
C MET A 1 23.35 -0.02 -24.90
N ARG A 2 22.74 1.18 -24.88
CA ARG A 2 22.13 1.73 -23.65
C ARG A 2 20.77 1.06 -23.49
N ASP A 3 20.75 0.02 -22.69
CA ASP A 3 19.56 -0.53 -22.05
C ASP A 3 18.88 0.61 -21.28
N GLY A 4 17.75 1.13 -21.77
CA GLY A 4 17.01 2.28 -21.22
C GLY A 4 16.38 2.03 -19.83
N VAL A 5 17.00 1.17 -19.03
CA VAL A 5 16.61 0.78 -17.68
C VAL A 5 17.66 1.34 -16.73
N HIS A 6 17.22 2.20 -15.82
CA HIS A 6 18.07 2.74 -14.76
C HIS A 6 18.64 1.61 -13.90
N GLU A 7 19.89 1.75 -13.43
CA GLU A 7 20.61 0.72 -12.67
C GLU A 7 19.84 0.21 -11.45
N ILE A 8 19.17 1.12 -10.73
CA ILE A 8 18.30 0.80 -9.59
C ILE A 8 17.22 -0.25 -9.92
N ASN A 9 16.77 -0.33 -11.17
CA ASN A 9 15.73 -1.24 -11.62
C ASN A 9 16.29 -2.54 -12.22
N LYS A 10 17.60 -2.63 -12.46
CA LYS A 10 18.24 -3.84 -13.02
C LYS A 10 18.14 -5.02 -12.06
N ASN A 11 18.32 -4.76 -10.77
CA ASN A 11 18.30 -5.78 -9.71
C ASN A 11 16.94 -5.85 -8.99
N ARG A 12 15.85 -5.42 -9.64
CA ARG A 12 14.49 -5.43 -9.06
C ARG A 12 14.07 -6.81 -8.56
N GLU A 13 14.44 -7.88 -9.27
CA GLU A 13 14.07 -9.24 -8.88
C GLU A 13 14.77 -9.70 -7.59
N GLN A 14 15.94 -9.16 -7.27
CA GLN A 14 16.68 -9.50 -6.04
C GLN A 14 16.37 -8.51 -4.90
N CYS A 15 16.37 -7.21 -5.20
CA CYS A 15 16.31 -6.14 -4.20
C CYS A 15 14.94 -5.46 -4.11
N GLY A 16 14.02 -5.74 -5.04
CA GLY A 16 12.72 -5.09 -5.09
C GLY A 16 11.87 -5.43 -3.87
N GLU A 17 11.15 -4.43 -3.36
CA GLU A 17 10.27 -4.57 -2.19
C GLU A 17 9.26 -5.70 -2.40
N PHE A 18 8.64 -5.78 -3.58
CA PHE A 18 7.68 -6.83 -3.90
C PHE A 18 8.23 -8.25 -3.69
N TYR A 19 9.39 -8.56 -4.26
CA TYR A 19 10.00 -9.89 -4.19
C TYR A 19 10.41 -10.28 -2.76
N ASN A 20 10.72 -9.30 -1.92
CA ASN A 20 11.16 -9.52 -0.54
C ASN A 20 10.02 -9.50 0.49
N LEU A 21 8.91 -8.80 0.18
CA LEU A 21 7.87 -8.45 1.14
C LEU A 21 6.52 -9.14 0.86
N TYR A 22 6.16 -9.34 -0.41
CA TYR A 22 4.82 -9.79 -0.78
C TYR A 22 4.46 -11.12 -0.12
N GLU A 23 5.27 -12.17 -0.31
CA GLU A 23 4.98 -13.50 0.24
C GLU A 23 4.98 -13.49 1.78
N LYS A 24 5.89 -12.72 2.41
CA LYS A 24 5.92 -12.55 3.87
C LYS A 24 4.64 -11.89 4.37
N MET A 25 4.12 -10.87 3.67
CA MET A 25 2.88 -10.21 4.06
C MET A 25 1.66 -11.11 3.95
N ARG A 26 1.62 -12.05 3.01
CA ARG A 26 0.49 -12.99 2.91
C ARG A 26 0.36 -13.91 4.12
N LEU A 27 1.46 -14.15 4.86
CA LEU A 27 1.43 -14.91 6.13
C LEU A 27 0.76 -14.13 7.27
N TYR A 28 0.62 -12.81 7.14
CA TYR A 28 0.06 -11.93 8.17
C TYR A 28 -1.11 -11.12 7.59
N PRO A 29 -2.33 -11.68 7.53
CA PRO A 29 -3.50 -11.05 6.90
C PRO A 29 -3.78 -9.63 7.39
N THR A 30 -3.63 -9.37 8.69
CA THR A 30 -3.80 -8.03 9.27
C THR A 30 -2.78 -7.03 8.71
N LYS A 31 -1.49 -7.43 8.60
CA LYS A 31 -0.43 -6.57 8.04
C LYS A 31 -0.62 -6.36 6.55
N PHE A 32 -1.02 -7.39 5.82
CA PHE A 32 -1.39 -7.28 4.40
C PHE A 32 -2.52 -6.26 4.21
N PHE A 33 -3.56 -6.32 5.05
CA PHE A 33 -4.66 -5.36 5.01
C PHE A 33 -4.23 -3.95 5.38
N GLU A 34 -3.41 -3.76 6.43
CA GLU A 34 -2.87 -2.43 6.77
C GLU A 34 -2.08 -1.82 5.60
N TYR A 35 -1.31 -2.64 4.91
CA TYR A 35 -0.43 -2.23 3.83
C TYR A 35 -1.17 -1.92 2.51
N THR A 36 -2.13 -2.78 2.13
CA THR A 36 -2.86 -2.70 0.85
C THR A 36 -4.25 -2.09 0.96
N ARG A 37 -4.81 -1.99 2.18
CA ARG A 37 -6.22 -1.68 2.47
C ARG A 37 -7.22 -2.67 1.87
N MET A 38 -6.77 -3.90 1.63
CA MET A 38 -7.55 -4.95 0.96
C MET A 38 -7.29 -6.31 1.61
N PRO A 39 -8.33 -7.13 1.86
CA PRO A 39 -8.13 -8.50 2.28
C PRO A 39 -7.45 -9.33 1.19
N ILE A 40 -6.70 -10.34 1.60
CA ILE A 40 -5.98 -11.24 0.69
C ILE A 40 -6.93 -11.91 -0.31
N SER A 41 -8.10 -12.39 0.13
CA SER A 41 -9.09 -13.02 -0.74
C SER A 41 -9.63 -12.08 -1.82
N THR A 42 -9.88 -10.81 -1.47
CA THR A 42 -10.31 -9.79 -2.42
C THR A 42 -9.19 -9.46 -3.40
N PHE A 43 -7.95 -9.39 -2.93
CA PHE A 43 -6.79 -9.19 -3.79
C PHE A 43 -6.69 -10.30 -4.84
N ASP A 44 -6.78 -11.56 -4.42
CA ASP A 44 -6.69 -12.72 -5.32
C ASP A 44 -7.85 -12.75 -6.31
N TYR A 45 -9.07 -12.45 -5.83
CA TYR A 45 -10.24 -12.34 -6.68
C TYR A 45 -10.04 -11.29 -7.77
N ILE A 46 -9.62 -10.06 -7.41
CA ILE A 46 -9.38 -8.99 -8.37
C ILE A 46 -8.27 -9.41 -9.34
N LEU A 47 -7.17 -9.93 -8.83
CA LEU A 47 -6.05 -10.39 -9.65
C LEU A 47 -6.53 -11.42 -10.69
N SER A 48 -7.35 -12.39 -10.29
CA SER A 48 -7.91 -13.39 -11.22
C SER A 48 -8.76 -12.80 -12.35
N LYS A 49 -9.41 -11.65 -12.11
CA LYS A 49 -10.28 -10.99 -13.10
C LYS A 49 -9.54 -10.06 -14.05
N ILE A 50 -8.39 -9.52 -13.63
CA ILE A 50 -7.68 -8.50 -14.41
C ILE A 50 -6.31 -8.95 -14.89
N SER A 51 -5.79 -10.09 -14.41
CA SER A 51 -4.43 -10.57 -14.72
C SER A 51 -4.17 -10.52 -16.22
N ASP A 52 -5.07 -11.07 -17.03
CA ASP A 52 -4.91 -11.13 -18.49
C ASP A 52 -4.88 -9.73 -19.13
N LYS A 53 -5.62 -8.78 -18.57
CA LYS A 53 -5.69 -7.40 -19.06
C LYS A 53 -4.46 -6.57 -18.71
N ILE A 54 -3.79 -6.90 -17.61
CA ILE A 54 -2.64 -6.13 -17.10
C ILE A 54 -1.31 -6.85 -17.31
N THR A 55 -1.35 -8.09 -17.82
CA THR A 55 -0.15 -8.82 -18.26
C THR A 55 0.44 -8.09 -19.47
N LYS A 56 1.76 -7.96 -19.48
CA LYS A 56 2.50 -7.47 -20.64
C LYS A 56 3.59 -8.49 -20.94
N GLU A 57 3.90 -8.65 -22.21
CA GLU A 57 4.96 -9.53 -22.67
C GLU A 57 6.34 -9.00 -22.28
N ASP A 58 7.27 -9.93 -22.12
CA ASP A 58 8.68 -9.62 -22.01
C ASP A 58 9.19 -9.11 -23.37
N THR A 59 10.16 -8.21 -23.31
CA THR A 59 10.79 -7.64 -24.51
C THR A 59 12.28 -7.92 -24.45
N ASN A 60 12.96 -7.86 -25.60
CA ASN A 60 14.43 -8.01 -25.67
C ASN A 60 15.21 -7.02 -24.78
N PHE A 61 14.56 -5.92 -24.34
CA PHE A 61 15.17 -4.89 -23.51
C PHE A 61 14.88 -5.03 -22.02
N ARG A 62 13.75 -5.65 -21.65
CA ARG A 62 13.35 -5.80 -20.25
C ARG A 62 12.29 -6.87 -20.07
N LYS A 63 12.34 -7.52 -18.90
CA LYS A 63 11.24 -8.30 -18.36
C LYS A 63 10.10 -7.41 -17.90
N SER A 64 8.88 -7.87 -18.13
CA SER A 64 7.65 -7.25 -17.72
C SER A 64 7.48 -7.31 -16.19
N ILE A 65 6.77 -6.33 -15.65
CA ILE A 65 6.33 -6.37 -14.24
C ILE A 65 5.14 -7.32 -14.15
N SER A 66 5.18 -8.29 -13.24
CA SER A 66 4.10 -9.27 -13.10
C SER A 66 2.76 -8.60 -12.76
N PRO A 67 1.61 -9.15 -13.19
CA PRO A 67 0.29 -8.66 -12.82
C PRO A 67 0.09 -8.50 -11.30
N LYS A 68 0.59 -9.47 -10.55
CA LYS A 68 0.57 -9.52 -9.08
C LYS A 68 1.32 -8.32 -8.48
N GLU A 69 2.52 -8.05 -8.97
CA GLU A 69 3.34 -6.92 -8.53
C GLU A 69 2.73 -5.57 -8.92
N LYS A 70 2.20 -5.44 -10.14
CA LYS A 70 1.47 -4.25 -10.59
C LYS A 70 0.31 -3.94 -9.64
N LEU A 71 -0.52 -4.93 -9.34
CA LEU A 71 -1.67 -4.75 -8.45
C LEU A 71 -1.23 -4.37 -7.04
N PHE A 72 -0.22 -5.07 -6.50
CA PHE A 72 0.30 -4.82 -5.15
C PHE A 72 0.85 -3.39 -4.97
N ILE A 73 1.69 -2.93 -5.90
CA ILE A 73 2.25 -1.57 -5.89
C ILE A 73 1.14 -0.52 -6.05
N THR A 74 0.17 -0.77 -6.93
CA THR A 74 -0.96 0.15 -7.15
C THR A 74 -1.78 0.33 -5.87
N LEU A 75 -2.09 -0.76 -5.16
CA LEU A 75 -2.83 -0.70 -3.91
C LEU A 75 -2.05 0.00 -2.81
N ARG A 76 -0.73 -0.22 -2.73
CA ARG A 76 0.14 0.50 -1.78
C ARG A 76 0.11 2.02 -2.00
N PHE A 77 0.20 2.46 -3.26
CA PHE A 77 0.11 3.88 -3.60
C PHE A 77 -1.25 4.47 -3.17
N GLN A 78 -2.35 3.79 -3.50
CA GLN A 78 -3.70 4.18 -3.09
C GLN A 78 -3.88 4.23 -1.57
N ALA A 79 -3.34 3.25 -0.85
CA ALA A 79 -3.38 3.21 0.61
C ALA A 79 -2.65 4.40 1.24
N THR A 80 -1.55 4.85 0.63
CA THR A 80 -0.77 6.00 1.09
C THR A 80 -1.51 7.31 0.84
N LEU A 81 -2.11 7.49 -0.34
CA LEU A 81 -2.91 8.68 -0.66
C LEU A 81 -4.06 8.89 0.32
N ARG A 82 -4.73 7.81 0.75
CA ARG A 82 -5.83 7.90 1.72
C ARG A 82 -5.37 8.21 3.16
N GLN A 83 -4.07 8.08 3.44
CA GLN A 83 -3.49 8.35 4.75
C GLN A 83 -2.87 9.75 4.85
N SER A 84 -2.93 10.57 3.79
CA SER A 84 -2.44 11.95 3.84
C SER A 84 -3.15 12.72 4.96
N PRO A 85 -2.41 13.50 5.78
CA PRO A 85 -2.94 14.14 6.98
C PRO A 85 -3.88 15.32 6.70
N THR A 86 -4.28 15.55 5.45
CA THR A 86 -5.27 16.58 5.08
C THR A 86 -6.61 16.42 5.79
N GLY A 87 -6.91 15.24 6.34
CA GLY A 87 -8.07 15.01 7.22
C GLY A 87 -7.79 14.96 8.73
N ARG A 88 -6.53 15.05 9.19
CA ARG A 88 -6.17 14.89 10.63
C ARG A 88 -5.84 16.18 11.37
N ILE A 89 -5.74 17.32 10.68
CA ILE A 89 -5.53 18.62 11.33
C ILE A 89 -6.84 19.15 11.97
N ALA A 90 -8.01 18.65 11.55
CA ALA A 90 -9.30 19.09 12.09
C ALA A 90 -9.65 18.52 13.48
N ASP A 91 -9.12 17.34 13.86
CA ASP A 91 -9.65 16.62 15.03
C ASP A 91 -8.88 16.87 16.34
N ARG A 92 -7.90 17.79 16.36
CA ARG A 92 -7.08 18.04 17.57
C ARG A 92 -7.52 19.23 18.42
N LYS A 93 -8.67 19.86 18.14
CA LYS A 93 -9.26 20.89 19.02
C LYS A 93 -10.73 20.58 19.39
N SER A 94 -11.00 19.49 20.09
CA SER A 94 -12.29 19.36 20.80
C SER A 94 -12.28 18.55 22.10
N SER A 95 -11.18 17.87 22.46
CA SER A 95 -11.19 16.96 23.63
C SER A 95 -10.74 17.58 24.97
N ASN A 96 -10.18 18.79 25.01
CA ASN A 96 -9.55 19.34 26.24
C ASN A 96 -10.15 20.67 26.74
N PHE A 97 -11.47 20.89 26.64
CA PHE A 97 -12.07 22.13 27.18
C PHE A 97 -13.41 22.00 27.95
N LEU A 98 -13.84 20.80 28.36
CA LEU A 98 -15.04 20.63 29.19
C LEU A 98 -14.84 19.63 30.35
N GLY A 99 -13.66 19.65 30.97
CA GLY A 99 -13.27 18.71 32.03
C GLY A 99 -12.84 19.33 33.36
N SER A 100 -12.92 20.65 33.56
CA SER A 100 -12.55 21.24 34.85
C SER A 100 -13.47 22.41 35.22
N LEU A 101 -13.78 22.51 36.52
CA LEU A 101 -14.70 23.45 37.20
C LEU A 101 -16.15 22.99 37.36
N ARG A 102 -16.33 21.76 37.86
CA ARG A 102 -17.53 21.34 38.58
C ARG A 102 -17.31 21.26 40.10
N HIS A 103 -16.51 22.14 40.71
CA HIS A 103 -16.29 22.19 42.17
C HIS A 103 -16.28 23.62 42.74
N LEU A 104 -17.36 24.38 42.53
CA LEU A 104 -17.62 25.63 43.28
C LEU A 104 -19.12 25.88 43.37
N ASN A 105 -19.83 24.93 44.00
CA ASN A 105 -21.15 25.14 44.57
C ASN A 105 -21.40 24.03 45.59
N ARG A 106 -20.82 24.21 46.78
CA ARG A 106 -21.36 23.61 48.00
C ARG A 106 -20.89 24.45 49.19
N VAL A 107 -21.89 24.94 49.92
CA VAL A 107 -21.89 25.82 51.11
C VAL A 107 -21.80 27.31 50.81
#